data_AF-K1S6I8-F1
#
_entry.id   AF-K1S6I8-F1
#
_cell.length_a   1.000
_cell.length_b   1.000
_cell.length_c   1.000
_cell.angle_alpha   90.00
_cell.angle_beta   90.00
_cell.angle_gamma   90.00
#
_symmetry.space_group_name_H-M   'P 1'
#
loop_
_entity.id
_entity.type
_entity.pdbx_description
1 polymer ?
#
loop_
_entity_poly.entity_id
_entity_poly.type
_entity_poly.pdbx_seq_one_letter_code
_entity_poly.pdbx_strand_id
1 'polypeptide(L)'
;MDMTPQTWPEWYDGRHINEVLFCQQFLDKHPMKCVRGRLFTVDGLIEDEGQIGNLILEEISGVLTSGLSKIVTNLLASIKLQAYSPPLSIETDRIHVANGTYFMDGSFTADKNYCNNRLTVAYNPDAPTPKKWLQFLSELLQPEDIPTLQEFLGYCLLPTTKGQKMLMLIGKGGEGKSRIGLVIRSLLGDSMNTTSIQKVESNRFSRADLENKLLMVDDDMDMSALTQDQLYQIHRDL
;
A
#
# COMPACT_ATOMS: atom_id res chain seq x y z
N MET A 1 -6.93 -45.80 -33.47
CA MET A 1 -6.99 -44.98 -32.24
C MET A 1 -6.08 -43.81 -32.47
N ASP A 2 -6.63 -42.66 -32.86
CA ASP A 2 -5.87 -41.42 -32.94
C ASP A 2 -5.52 -41.00 -31.51
N MET A 3 -4.26 -41.19 -31.14
CA MET A 3 -3.69 -40.57 -29.95
C MET A 3 -3.53 -39.09 -30.28
N THR A 4 -4.42 -38.25 -29.78
CA THR A 4 -4.15 -36.80 -29.75
C THR A 4 -2.82 -36.61 -29.04
N PRO A 5 -1.79 -36.03 -29.68
CA PRO A 5 -0.51 -35.81 -29.01
C PRO A 5 -0.77 -34.93 -27.80
N GLN A 6 -0.30 -35.38 -26.63
CA GLN A 6 -0.41 -34.60 -25.40
C GLN A 6 0.42 -33.33 -25.59
N THR A 7 -0.26 -32.22 -25.88
CA THR A 7 0.39 -30.91 -26.06
C THR A 7 0.68 -30.33 -24.69
N TRP A 8 1.93 -30.45 -24.26
CA TRP A 8 2.42 -29.74 -23.08
C TRP A 8 2.56 -28.24 -23.34
N PRO A 9 2.57 -27.42 -22.28
CA PRO A 9 2.97 -26.01 -22.39
C PRO A 9 4.37 -25.87 -22.98
N GLU A 10 4.65 -24.79 -23.70
CA GLU A 10 5.94 -24.57 -24.37
C GLU A 10 7.14 -24.52 -23.40
N TRP A 11 6.90 -24.20 -22.13
CA TRP A 11 7.92 -24.21 -21.09
C TRP A 11 8.17 -25.59 -20.48
N TYR A 12 7.51 -26.67 -20.92
CA TYR A 12 7.70 -28.02 -20.36
C TYR A 12 8.03 -29.07 -21.42
N ASP A 13 9.12 -29.80 -21.22
CA ASP A 13 9.61 -30.84 -22.15
C ASP A 13 9.21 -32.27 -21.76
N GLY A 14 8.37 -32.44 -20.74
CA GLY A 14 8.01 -33.75 -20.18
C GLY A 14 8.83 -34.17 -18.96
N ARG A 15 9.89 -33.42 -18.65
CA ARG A 15 10.80 -33.73 -17.54
C ARG A 15 11.28 -32.49 -16.79
N HIS A 16 11.51 -31.38 -17.47
CA HIS A 16 12.06 -30.14 -16.94
C HIS A 16 11.20 -28.95 -17.33
N ILE A 17 11.17 -27.97 -16.44
CA ILE A 17 10.61 -26.65 -16.72
C ILE A 17 11.71 -25.78 -17.30
N ASN A 18 11.47 -25.20 -18.47
CA ASN A 18 12.21 -24.06 -18.97
C ASN A 18 11.76 -22.83 -18.16
N GLU A 19 12.54 -22.50 -17.13
CA GLU A 19 12.21 -21.40 -16.21
C GLU A 19 12.05 -20.06 -16.94
N VAL A 20 12.81 -19.82 -18.01
CA VAL A 20 12.74 -18.55 -18.74
C VAL A 20 11.39 -18.40 -19.42
N LEU A 21 10.98 -19.42 -20.19
CA LEU A 21 9.70 -19.41 -20.89
C LEU A 21 8.51 -19.44 -19.91
N PHE A 22 8.63 -20.20 -18.81
CA PHE A 22 7.61 -20.21 -17.77
C PHE A 22 7.42 -18.81 -17.19
N CYS A 23 8.49 -18.15 -16.75
CA CYS A 23 8.40 -16.82 -16.16
C CYS A 23 7.85 -15.79 -17.14
N GLN A 24 8.26 -15.85 -18.42
CA GLN A 24 7.75 -14.95 -19.45
C GLN A 24 6.23 -15.13 -19.62
N GLN A 25 5.76 -16.35 -19.83
CA GLN A 25 4.33 -16.64 -19.98
C GLN A 25 3.55 -16.28 -18.70
N PHE A 26 4.12 -16.56 -17.53
CA PHE A 26 3.52 -16.23 -16.24
C PHE A 26 3.37 -14.71 -16.06
N LEU A 27 4.39 -13.93 -16.42
CA LEU A 27 4.37 -12.46 -16.32
C LEU A 27 3.46 -11.82 -17.37
N ASP A 28 3.30 -12.43 -18.55
CA ASP A 28 2.33 -11.98 -19.56
C ASP A 28 0.89 -12.17 -19.05
N LYS A 29 0.62 -13.28 -18.36
CA LYS A 29 -0.70 -13.57 -17.76
C LYS A 29 -0.96 -12.80 -16.46
N HIS A 30 0.09 -12.58 -15.67
CA HIS A 30 0.05 -11.91 -14.38
C HIS A 30 1.06 -10.75 -14.34
N PRO A 31 0.74 -9.60 -14.96
CA PRO A 31 1.68 -8.48 -15.05
C PRO A 31 2.09 -7.94 -13.68
N MET A 32 3.38 -8.02 -13.37
CA MET A 32 3.95 -7.53 -12.11
C MET A 32 5.38 -7.00 -12.30
N LYS A 33 5.82 -6.19 -11.34
CA LYS A 33 7.17 -5.65 -11.25
C LYS A 33 7.80 -6.02 -9.92
N CYS A 34 9.07 -6.36 -9.93
CA CYS A 34 9.88 -6.57 -8.74
C CYS A 34 10.71 -5.32 -8.47
N VAL A 35 10.36 -4.59 -7.41
CA VAL A 35 11.04 -3.37 -6.98
C VAL A 35 11.63 -3.63 -5.60
N ARG A 36 12.96 -3.55 -5.48
CA ARG A 36 13.70 -3.81 -4.22
C ARG A 36 13.33 -5.17 -3.59
N GLY A 37 13.11 -6.19 -4.43
CA GLY A 37 12.80 -7.55 -3.99
C GLY A 37 11.33 -7.82 -3.62
N ARG A 38 10.45 -6.81 -3.74
CA ARG A 38 9.01 -6.92 -3.49
C ARG A 38 8.24 -6.86 -4.80
N LEU A 39 7.16 -7.61 -4.91
CA LEU A 39 6.31 -7.65 -6.11
C LEU A 39 5.21 -6.59 -6.04
N PHE A 40 4.95 -5.94 -7.17
CA PHE A 40 3.92 -4.93 -7.36
C PHE A 40 3.08 -5.29 -8.59
N THR A 41 1.78 -5.13 -8.50
CA THR A 41 0.88 -5.03 -9.67
C THR A 41 0.47 -3.58 -9.87
N VAL A 42 -0.37 -3.32 -10.87
CA VAL A 42 -1.02 -2.01 -11.03
C VAL A 42 -1.96 -1.69 -9.86
N ASP A 43 -2.40 -2.69 -9.09
CA ASP A 43 -3.21 -2.55 -7.88
C ASP A 43 -2.39 -2.26 -6.61
N GLY A 44 -1.06 -2.20 -6.74
CA GLY A 44 -0.15 -1.87 -5.65
C GLY A 44 0.75 -3.03 -5.27
N LEU A 45 1.28 -2.94 -4.05
CA LEU A 45 2.19 -3.91 -3.48
C LEU A 45 1.50 -5.25 -3.21
N ILE A 46 2.17 -6.36 -3.54
CA ILE A 46 1.76 -7.71 -3.17
C ILE A 46 2.41 -8.03 -1.82
N GLU A 47 1.64 -7.97 -0.73
CA GLU A 47 2.16 -8.23 0.61
C GLU A 47 2.39 -9.73 0.87
N ASP A 48 1.41 -10.54 0.49
CA ASP A 48 1.47 -11.99 0.62
C ASP A 48 1.94 -12.63 -0.68
N GLU A 49 3.25 -12.81 -0.80
CA GLU A 49 3.85 -13.50 -1.94
C GLU A 49 3.45 -14.99 -2.02
N GLY A 50 2.88 -15.55 -0.95
CA GLY A 50 2.29 -16.89 -0.96
C GLY A 50 1.16 -17.01 -1.98
N GLN A 51 0.43 -15.91 -2.27
CA GLN A 51 -0.57 -15.88 -3.34
C GLN A 51 0.05 -16.13 -4.72
N ILE A 52 1.24 -15.57 -4.97
CA ILE A 52 1.97 -15.82 -6.21
C ILE A 52 2.48 -17.26 -6.25
N GLY A 53 2.94 -17.78 -5.10
CA GLY A 53 3.27 -19.20 -4.95
C GLY A 53 2.12 -20.13 -5.32
N ASN A 54 0.89 -19.81 -4.89
CA ASN A 54 -0.30 -20.58 -5.23
C ASN A 54 -0.64 -20.50 -6.73
N LEU A 55 -0.51 -19.33 -7.36
CA LEU A 55 -0.70 -19.19 -8.81
C LEU A 55 0.32 -20.02 -9.59
N ILE A 56 1.60 -19.98 -9.18
CA ILE A 56 2.65 -20.81 -9.79
C ILE A 56 2.31 -22.30 -9.64
N LEU A 57 1.85 -22.70 -8.44
CA LEU A 57 1.46 -24.07 -8.15
C LEU A 57 0.33 -24.54 -9.08
N GLU A 58 -0.70 -23.72 -9.28
CA GLU A 58 -1.81 -24.01 -10.18
C GLU A 58 -1.34 -24.26 -11.62
N GLU A 59 -0.42 -23.43 -12.13
CA GLU A 59 0.14 -23.57 -13.49
C GLU A 59 0.94 -24.88 -13.66
N ILE A 60 1.74 -25.27 -12.67
CA ILE A 60 2.63 -26.44 -12.81
C ILE A 60 1.97 -27.77 -12.42
N SER A 61 0.88 -27.75 -11.63
CA SER A 61 0.25 -28.97 -11.11
C SER A 61 -0.39 -29.84 -12.20
N GLY A 62 -0.63 -29.30 -13.40
CA GLY A 62 -1.12 -30.06 -14.55
C GLY A 62 -0.06 -30.95 -15.21
N VAL A 63 1.22 -30.70 -14.96
CA VAL A 63 2.34 -31.40 -15.60
C VAL A 63 3.30 -32.06 -14.61
N LEU A 64 3.31 -31.63 -13.35
CA LEU A 64 4.15 -32.16 -12.28
C LEU A 64 3.32 -32.60 -11.08
N THR A 65 3.73 -33.71 -10.43
CA THR A 65 3.00 -34.32 -9.29
C THR A 65 3.83 -34.43 -8.01
N SER A 66 5.11 -34.07 -8.03
CA SER A 66 6.00 -34.20 -6.87
C SER A 66 7.03 -33.06 -6.83
N GLY A 67 7.61 -32.80 -5.65
CA GLY A 67 8.64 -31.77 -5.48
C GLY A 67 8.14 -30.32 -5.63
N LEU A 68 6.82 -30.11 -5.66
CA LEU A 68 6.18 -28.84 -6.04
C LEU A 68 6.65 -27.65 -5.18
N SER A 69 6.78 -27.82 -3.86
CA SER A 69 7.20 -26.74 -2.96
C SER A 69 8.54 -26.12 -3.34
N LYS A 70 9.54 -26.94 -3.68
CA LYS A 70 10.86 -26.47 -4.09
C LYS A 70 10.79 -25.77 -5.45
N ILE A 71 10.02 -26.33 -6.38
CA ILE A 71 9.86 -25.78 -7.73
C ILE A 71 9.15 -24.41 -7.67
N VAL A 72 8.06 -24.30 -6.92
CA VAL A 72 7.35 -23.03 -6.68
C VAL A 72 8.29 -21.97 -6.11
N THR A 73 9.08 -22.33 -5.09
CA THR A 73 10.04 -21.41 -4.48
C THR A 73 11.07 -20.91 -5.48
N ASN A 74 11.63 -21.80 -6.30
CA ASN A 74 12.61 -21.45 -7.32
C ASN A 74 12.00 -20.57 -8.43
N LEU A 75 10.83 -20.95 -8.93
CA LEU A 75 10.13 -20.19 -9.98
C LEU A 75 9.73 -18.80 -9.49
N LEU A 76 9.29 -18.66 -8.24
CA LEU A 76 9.02 -17.34 -7.65
C LEU A 76 10.28 -16.46 -7.62
N ALA A 77 11.43 -17.03 -7.27
CA ALA A 77 12.70 -16.31 -7.32
C ALA A 77 13.07 -15.91 -8.76
N SER A 78 12.90 -16.81 -9.74
CA SER A 78 13.14 -16.53 -11.16
C SER A 78 12.20 -15.47 -11.73
N ILE A 79 10.92 -15.48 -11.33
CA ILE A 79 9.92 -14.45 -11.65
C ILE A 79 10.38 -13.09 -11.13
N LYS A 80 10.82 -13.01 -9.87
CA LYS A 80 11.33 -11.76 -9.29
C LYS A 80 12.55 -11.20 -10.03
N LEU A 81 13.42 -12.08 -10.53
CA LEU A 81 14.59 -11.66 -11.31
C LEU A 81 14.18 -11.10 -12.67
N GLN A 82 13.24 -11.74 -13.37
CA GLN A 82 12.78 -11.27 -14.68
C GLN A 82 11.86 -10.05 -14.61
N ALA A 83 11.03 -9.97 -13.57
CA ALA A 83 10.15 -8.83 -13.32
C ALA A 83 10.89 -7.60 -12.77
N TYR A 84 12.22 -7.65 -12.64
CA TYR A 84 13.00 -6.56 -12.07
C TYR A 84 12.65 -5.20 -12.71
N SER A 85 12.41 -4.22 -11.85
CA SER A 85 12.19 -2.84 -12.24
C SER A 85 13.01 -1.90 -11.35
N PRO A 86 13.52 -0.79 -11.90
CA PRO A 86 13.98 0.33 -11.08
C PRO A 86 12.90 0.81 -10.10
N PRO A 87 13.28 1.54 -9.04
CA PRO A 87 12.34 2.18 -8.12
C PRO A 87 11.26 2.97 -8.86
N LEU A 88 10.01 2.84 -8.43
CA LEU A 88 8.89 3.58 -9.01
C LEU A 88 9.04 5.07 -8.68
N SER A 89 8.63 5.92 -9.62
CA SER A 89 8.63 7.37 -9.46
C SER A 89 7.67 7.80 -8.34
N ILE A 90 8.06 8.84 -7.61
CA ILE A 90 7.20 9.49 -6.62
C ILE A 90 6.37 10.55 -7.34
N GLU A 91 5.06 10.35 -7.40
CA GLU A 91 4.12 11.26 -8.08
C GLU A 91 3.37 12.09 -7.02
N THR A 92 3.66 13.39 -6.95
CA THR A 92 3.12 14.30 -5.91
C THR A 92 1.93 15.14 -6.37
N ASP A 93 1.50 14.94 -7.61
CA ASP A 93 0.45 15.67 -8.32
C ASP A 93 -0.84 14.84 -8.46
N ARG A 94 -0.92 13.68 -7.79
CA ARG A 94 -2.03 12.74 -7.90
C ARG A 94 -2.15 11.81 -6.71
N ILE A 95 -3.31 11.20 -6.58
CA ILE A 95 -3.68 10.19 -5.59
C ILE A 95 -4.09 8.92 -6.34
N HIS A 96 -3.42 7.80 -6.07
CA HIS A 96 -3.77 6.51 -6.64
C HIS A 96 -4.82 5.82 -5.77
N VAL A 97 -6.01 5.58 -6.32
CA VAL A 97 -7.16 4.98 -5.63
C VAL A 97 -7.44 3.57 -6.18
N ALA A 98 -8.26 2.78 -5.51
CA ALA A 98 -8.53 1.39 -5.89
C ALA A 98 -9.11 1.24 -7.31
N ASN A 99 -9.78 2.26 -7.84
CA ASN A 99 -10.41 2.26 -9.15
C ASN A 99 -9.72 3.18 -10.19
N GLY A 100 -8.54 3.73 -9.91
CA GLY A 100 -7.86 4.61 -10.87
C GLY A 100 -6.90 5.61 -10.24
N THR A 101 -6.82 6.80 -10.83
CA THR A 101 -5.93 7.88 -10.41
C THR A 101 -6.69 9.21 -10.44
N TYR A 102 -6.68 9.92 -9.31
CA TYR A 102 -7.26 11.25 -9.15
C TYR A 102 -6.13 12.29 -9.15
N PHE A 103 -6.22 13.29 -10.02
CA PHE A 103 -5.20 14.31 -10.20
C PHE A 103 -5.53 15.58 -9.40
N MET A 104 -4.50 16.33 -9.02
CA MET A 104 -4.67 17.56 -8.24
C MET A 104 -5.36 18.70 -9.00
N ASP A 105 -5.51 18.57 -10.33
CA ASP A 105 -6.33 19.47 -11.15
C ASP A 105 -7.84 19.12 -11.11
N GLY A 106 -8.22 18.08 -10.38
CA GLY A 106 -9.60 17.61 -10.23
C GLY A 106 -10.03 16.55 -11.25
N SER A 107 -9.16 16.18 -12.20
CA SER A 107 -9.46 15.12 -13.17
C SER A 107 -9.30 13.71 -12.59
N PHE A 108 -9.99 12.74 -13.19
CA PHE A 108 -9.91 11.33 -12.81
C PHE A 108 -9.80 10.45 -14.05
N THR A 109 -8.94 9.44 -13.98
CA THR A 109 -8.90 8.32 -14.94
C THR A 109 -9.07 7.00 -14.23
N ALA A 110 -9.76 6.05 -14.86
CA ALA A 110 -9.84 4.67 -14.41
C ALA A 110 -8.53 3.89 -14.68
N ASP A 111 -7.62 4.45 -15.47
CA ASP A 111 -6.33 3.83 -15.77
C ASP A 111 -5.46 3.74 -14.52
N LYS A 112 -4.80 2.59 -14.38
CA LYS A 112 -3.91 2.29 -13.26
C LYS A 112 -2.48 2.17 -13.75
N ASN A 113 -1.60 2.90 -13.07
CA ASN A 113 -0.16 2.80 -13.22
C ASN A 113 0.44 2.12 -11.98
N TYR A 114 1.63 1.54 -12.15
CA TYR A 114 2.43 1.07 -11.02
C TYR A 114 2.80 2.26 -10.13
N CYS A 115 2.51 2.16 -8.84
CA CYS A 115 2.80 3.19 -7.84
C CYS A 115 3.15 2.56 -6.49
N ASN A 116 3.74 3.35 -5.59
CA ASN A 116 4.19 2.87 -4.28
C ASN A 116 3.07 2.84 -3.22
N ASN A 117 1.99 3.61 -3.41
CA ASN A 117 1.09 4.04 -2.35
C ASN A 117 -0.39 4.06 -2.80
N ARG A 118 -0.84 3.01 -3.51
CA ARG A 118 -2.25 2.89 -3.91
C ARG A 118 -3.14 2.74 -2.68
N LEU A 119 -4.18 3.56 -2.60
CA LEU A 119 -5.22 3.48 -1.59
C LEU A 119 -6.19 2.33 -1.90
N THR A 120 -6.72 1.70 -0.85
CA THR A 120 -7.67 0.59 -0.95
C THR A 120 -9.11 1.03 -1.23
N VAL A 121 -9.36 2.34 -1.22
CA VAL A 121 -10.68 2.95 -1.45
C VAL A 121 -10.83 3.44 -2.89
N ALA A 122 -12.06 3.35 -3.41
CA ALA A 122 -12.41 3.86 -4.73
C ALA A 122 -12.82 5.34 -4.66
N TYR A 123 -12.40 6.13 -5.65
CA TYR A 123 -12.93 7.47 -5.86
C TYR A 123 -14.35 7.40 -6.45
N ASN A 124 -15.26 8.17 -5.88
CA ASN A 124 -16.63 8.33 -6.37
C ASN A 124 -16.95 9.83 -6.45
N PRO A 125 -17.09 10.42 -7.66
CA PRO A 125 -17.42 11.84 -7.81
C PRO A 125 -18.83 12.16 -7.28
N ASP A 126 -19.73 11.17 -7.27
CA ASP A 126 -21.11 11.29 -6.77
C ASP A 126 -21.25 10.81 -5.32
N ALA A 127 -20.14 10.78 -4.56
CA ALA A 127 -20.16 10.35 -3.17
C ALA A 127 -21.11 11.24 -2.34
N PRO A 128 -22.08 10.65 -1.61
CA PRO A 128 -22.95 11.44 -0.76
C PRO A 128 -22.14 12.08 0.38
N THR A 129 -22.62 13.22 0.88
CA THR A 129 -22.02 13.87 2.04
C THR A 129 -21.88 12.88 3.20
N PRO A 130 -20.68 12.69 3.78
CA PRO A 130 -20.44 11.67 4.80
C PRO A 130 -20.99 12.13 6.17
N LYS A 131 -22.31 12.15 6.32
CA LYS A 131 -23.02 12.72 7.49
C LYS A 131 -22.53 12.17 8.84
N LYS A 132 -22.32 10.86 8.93
CA LYS A 132 -21.83 10.21 10.17
C LYS A 132 -20.43 10.67 10.55
N TRP A 133 -19.55 10.83 9.56
CA TRP A 133 -18.18 11.31 9.79
C TRP A 133 -18.18 12.78 10.22
N LEU A 134 -18.95 13.63 9.52
CA LEU A 134 -19.05 15.05 9.87
C LEU A 134 -19.69 15.27 11.24
N GLN A 135 -20.72 14.49 11.59
CA GLN A 135 -21.33 14.52 12.92
C GLN A 135 -20.29 14.14 13.98
N PHE A 136 -19.59 13.03 13.80
CA PHE A 136 -18.52 12.60 14.71
C PHE A 136 -17.45 13.70 14.89
N LEU A 137 -17.02 14.35 13.81
CA LEU A 137 -16.06 15.45 13.91
C LEU A 137 -16.63 16.66 14.67
N SER A 138 -17.90 17.01 14.47
CA SER A 138 -18.56 18.12 15.19
C SER A 138 -18.77 17.84 16.67
N GLU A 139 -18.87 16.57 17.06
CA GLU A 139 -18.96 16.15 18.47
C GLU A 139 -17.58 16.11 19.14
N LEU A 140 -16.51 15.94 18.35
CA LEU A 140 -15.14 15.77 18.84
C LEU A 140 -14.32 17.07 18.82
N LEU A 141 -14.53 17.95 17.84
CA LEU A 141 -13.69 19.10 17.55
C LEU A 141 -14.50 20.40 17.54
N GLN A 142 -13.81 21.52 17.76
CA GLN A 142 -14.41 22.82 17.50
C GLN A 142 -14.63 23.01 15.99
N PRO A 143 -15.66 23.77 15.57
CA PRO A 143 -15.98 23.97 14.16
C PRO A 143 -14.79 24.47 13.31
N GLU A 144 -13.92 25.32 13.89
CA GLU A 144 -12.72 25.86 13.27
C GLU A 144 -11.58 24.85 13.06
N ASP A 145 -11.54 23.77 13.85
CA ASP A 145 -10.51 22.74 13.76
C ASP A 145 -10.82 21.69 12.68
N ILE A 146 -12.11 21.54 12.33
CA ILE A 146 -12.57 20.54 11.35
C ILE A 146 -11.91 20.74 9.97
N PRO A 147 -11.88 21.96 9.37
CA PRO A 147 -11.19 22.19 8.11
C PRO A 147 -9.69 21.91 8.20
N THR A 148 -9.03 22.28 9.30
CA THR A 148 -7.60 22.03 9.53
C THR A 148 -7.28 20.55 9.55
N LEU A 149 -8.09 19.75 10.26
CA LEU A 149 -7.96 18.30 10.24
C LEU A 149 -8.16 17.78 8.81
N GLN A 150 -9.23 18.16 8.12
CA GLN A 150 -9.53 17.68 6.77
C GLN A 150 -8.44 18.03 5.76
N GLU A 151 -7.88 19.24 5.84
CA GLU A 151 -6.75 19.67 5.01
C GLU A 151 -5.51 18.82 5.29
N PHE A 152 -5.17 18.59 6.57
CA PHE A 152 -4.05 17.75 6.95
C PHE A 152 -4.23 16.31 6.45
N LEU A 153 -5.44 15.75 6.59
CA LEU A 153 -5.74 14.39 6.09
C LEU A 153 -5.65 14.32 4.57
N GLY A 154 -6.11 15.35 3.85
CA GLY A 154 -5.98 15.44 2.39
C GLY A 154 -4.52 15.52 1.96
N TYR A 155 -3.70 16.31 2.66
CA TYR A 155 -2.26 16.41 2.44
C TYR A 155 -1.56 15.05 2.60
N CYS A 156 -1.95 14.25 3.60
CA CYS A 156 -1.40 12.91 3.83
C CYS A 156 -1.74 11.89 2.73
N LEU A 157 -2.64 12.19 1.79
CA LEU A 157 -2.90 11.30 0.65
C LEU A 157 -1.82 11.41 -0.44
N LEU A 158 -0.97 12.45 -0.37
CA LEU A 158 0.10 12.68 -1.34
C LEU A 158 1.46 12.25 -0.77
N PRO A 159 2.35 11.67 -1.59
CA PRO A 159 3.68 11.24 -1.15
C PRO A 159 4.65 12.44 -1.08
N THR A 160 4.32 13.44 -0.27
CA THR A 160 5.11 14.66 -0.12
C THR A 160 5.30 15.07 1.33
N THR A 161 6.48 15.58 1.64
CA THR A 161 6.84 16.12 2.97
C THR A 161 7.09 17.63 2.94
N LYS A 162 6.67 18.33 1.87
CA LYS A 162 6.85 19.77 1.70
C LYS A 162 6.34 20.61 2.88
N GLY A 163 5.26 20.17 3.54
CA GLY A 163 4.72 20.85 4.70
C GLY A 163 5.62 20.79 5.93
N GLN A 164 6.42 19.72 6.07
CA GLN A 164 7.23 19.44 7.27
C GLN A 164 6.44 19.65 8.58
N LYS A 165 5.18 19.19 8.61
CA LYS A 165 4.25 19.35 9.73
C LYS A 165 3.92 18.01 10.37
N MET A 166 3.66 18.07 11.67
CA MET A 166 3.03 17.00 12.44
C MET A 166 1.70 17.53 13.00
N LEU A 167 0.67 16.70 12.97
CA LEU A 167 -0.63 16.99 13.59
C LEU A 167 -0.71 16.27 14.94
N MET A 168 -1.08 17.00 15.99
CA MET A 168 -1.32 16.44 17.31
C MET A 168 -2.77 16.66 17.73
N LEU A 169 -3.45 15.55 18.04
CA LEU A 169 -4.80 15.54 18.58
C LEU A 169 -4.71 15.37 20.10
N ILE A 170 -4.82 16.46 20.85
CA ILE A 170 -4.76 16.44 22.32
C ILE A 170 -6.17 16.55 22.90
N GLY A 171 -6.44 15.76 23.93
CA GLY A 171 -7.67 15.82 24.72
C GLY A 171 -7.68 14.68 25.75
N LYS A 172 -8.73 14.57 26.56
CA LYS A 172 -8.77 13.51 27.59
C LYS A 172 -8.89 12.13 26.95
N GLY A 173 -8.37 11.11 27.62
CA GLY A 173 -8.54 9.72 27.18
C GLY A 173 -10.02 9.36 27.05
N GLY A 174 -10.38 8.57 26.04
CA GLY A 174 -11.75 8.07 25.85
C GLY A 174 -12.69 8.96 25.03
N GLU A 175 -12.25 10.12 24.55
CA GLU A 175 -13.08 11.03 23.72
C GLU A 175 -13.25 10.58 22.26
N GLY A 176 -12.54 9.53 21.83
CA GLY A 176 -12.68 8.99 20.48
C GLY A 176 -11.68 9.50 19.45
N LYS A 177 -10.62 10.24 19.84
CA LYS A 177 -9.52 10.66 18.94
C LYS A 177 -8.93 9.52 18.12
N SER A 178 -8.72 8.34 18.71
CA SER A 178 -8.21 7.16 18.01
C SER A 178 -9.14 6.67 16.88
N ARG A 179 -10.42 7.06 16.87
CA ARG A 179 -11.35 6.75 15.77
C ARG A 179 -10.97 7.48 14.48
N ILE A 180 -10.36 8.68 14.57
CA ILE A 180 -9.78 9.37 13.40
C ILE A 180 -8.70 8.48 12.78
N GLY A 181 -7.78 7.95 13.61
CA GLY A 181 -6.73 7.02 13.17
C GLY A 181 -7.29 5.76 12.50
N LEU A 182 -8.38 5.19 13.02
CA LEU A 182 -9.04 4.03 12.41
C LEU A 182 -9.64 4.35 11.04
N VAL A 183 -10.32 5.50 10.90
CA VAL A 183 -10.88 5.92 9.60
C VAL A 183 -9.78 6.13 8.58
N ILE A 184 -8.70 6.83 8.95
CA ILE A 184 -7.56 7.04 8.04
C ILE A 184 -6.89 5.71 7.67
N ARG A 185 -6.74 4.78 8.63
CA ARG A 185 -6.23 3.44 8.34
C ARG A 185 -7.10 2.70 7.33
N SER A 186 -8.42 2.84 7.40
CA SER A 186 -9.32 2.27 6.40
C SER A 186 -9.18 2.90 5.00
N LEU A 187 -8.72 4.15 4.91
CA LEU A 187 -8.45 4.83 3.63
C LEU A 187 -7.08 4.46 3.06
N LEU A 188 -6.04 4.55 3.90
CA LEU A 188 -4.64 4.36 3.52
C LEU A 188 -4.23 2.90 3.41
N GLY A 189 -4.92 2.01 4.14
CA GLY A 189 -4.53 0.60 4.27
C GLY A 189 -3.05 0.49 4.67
N ASP A 190 -2.29 -0.21 3.85
CA ASP A 190 -0.86 -0.45 4.09
C ASP A 190 0.00 0.77 3.77
N SER A 191 -0.55 1.84 3.20
CA SER A 191 0.18 3.11 3.10
C SER A 191 0.29 3.82 4.46
N MET A 192 -0.35 3.32 5.52
CA MET A 192 -0.23 3.82 6.88
C MET A 192 0.68 2.93 7.75
N ASN A 193 1.49 3.55 8.59
CA ASN A 193 2.30 2.90 9.62
C ASN A 193 1.83 3.35 11.02
N THR A 194 1.81 2.42 11.98
CA THR A 194 1.37 2.68 13.38
C THR A 194 2.46 2.38 14.41
N THR A 195 3.73 2.51 14.03
CA THR A 195 4.88 2.36 14.92
C THR A 195 5.11 3.65 15.69
N SER A 196 5.65 3.55 16.91
CA SER A 196 5.94 4.72 17.73
C SER A 196 7.18 5.48 17.27
N ILE A 197 7.17 6.79 17.48
CA ILE A 197 8.26 7.68 17.09
C ILE A 197 9.57 7.31 17.79
N GLN A 198 9.49 6.88 19.06
CA GLN A 198 10.63 6.40 19.85
C GLN A 198 11.28 5.16 19.24
N LYS A 199 10.50 4.23 18.66
CA LYS A 199 11.04 3.04 18.00
C LYS A 199 11.72 3.37 16.68
N VAL A 200 11.23 4.38 15.96
CA VAL A 200 11.85 4.86 14.72
C VAL A 200 13.18 5.57 15.00
N GLU A 201 13.26 6.29 16.12
CA GLU A 201 14.48 6.96 16.55
C GLU A 201 15.55 5.96 17.02
N SER A 202 15.17 5.03 17.90
CA SER A 202 16.11 4.14 18.59
C SER A 202 16.56 2.91 17.79
N ASN A 203 15.73 2.42 16.85
CA ASN A 203 16.04 1.24 16.06
C ASN A 203 16.21 1.59 14.58
N ARG A 204 17.45 1.47 14.10
CA ARG A 204 17.83 1.72 12.69
C ARG A 204 17.04 0.91 11.67
N PHE A 205 16.51 -0.26 12.06
CA PHE A 205 15.71 -1.12 11.19
C PHE A 205 14.26 -0.64 11.08
N SER A 206 13.71 0.00 12.11
CA SER A 206 12.34 0.57 12.08
C SER A 206 12.15 1.65 11.01
N ARG A 207 13.24 2.28 10.57
CA ARG A 207 13.19 3.25 9.46
C ARG A 207 12.85 2.61 8.12
N ALA A 208 13.19 1.33 7.93
CA ALA A 208 12.81 0.59 6.73
C ALA A 208 11.28 0.37 6.68
N ASP A 209 10.61 0.28 7.83
CA ASP A 209 9.16 0.10 7.91
C ASP A 209 8.35 1.35 7.49
N LEU A 210 9.03 2.50 7.33
CA LEU A 210 8.46 3.75 6.81
C LEU A 210 8.61 3.86 5.29
N GLU A 211 9.33 2.94 4.65
CA GLU A 211 9.48 2.96 3.20
C GLU A 211 8.11 2.76 2.52
N ASN A 212 7.81 3.63 1.53
CA ASN A 212 6.55 3.66 0.78
C ASN A 212 5.29 3.96 1.63
N LYS A 213 5.46 4.40 2.88
CA LYS A 213 4.34 4.85 3.73
C LYS A 213 4.05 6.32 3.48
N LEU A 214 2.75 6.67 3.49
CA LEU A 214 2.24 8.03 3.38
C LEU A 214 2.08 8.72 4.73
N LEU A 215 1.72 7.95 5.76
CA LEU A 215 1.44 8.48 7.09
C LEU A 215 1.95 7.53 8.16
N MET A 216 2.58 8.10 9.18
CA MET A 216 2.88 7.43 10.45
C MET A 216 1.95 8.01 11.52
N VAL A 217 1.31 7.15 12.30
CA VAL A 217 0.46 7.53 13.45
C VAL A 217 1.04 6.90 14.71
N ASP A 218 1.30 7.72 15.71
CA ASP A 218 1.68 7.29 17.06
C ASP A 218 0.55 7.69 18.02
N ASP A 219 -0.20 6.70 18.50
CA ASP A 219 -1.35 6.89 19.40
C ASP A 219 -0.97 6.91 20.88
N ASP A 220 0.26 6.52 21.22
CA ASP A 220 0.82 6.43 22.58
C ASP A 220 2.06 7.32 22.76
N MET A 221 2.14 8.43 22.02
CA MET A 221 3.31 9.29 22.03
C MET A 221 3.50 9.97 23.39
N ASP A 222 4.63 9.71 24.03
CA ASP A 222 5.09 10.48 25.20
C ASP A 222 5.59 11.85 24.74
N MET A 223 4.90 12.91 25.18
CA MET A 223 5.20 14.31 24.81
C MET A 223 6.60 14.77 25.25
N SER A 224 7.26 14.05 26.16
CA SER A 224 8.65 14.31 26.53
C SER A 224 9.66 13.99 25.41
N ALA A 225 9.24 13.27 24.36
CA ALA A 225 10.08 12.88 23.23
C ALA A 225 10.21 13.97 22.14
N LEU A 226 9.53 15.11 22.25
CA LEU A 226 9.49 16.15 21.22
C LEU A 226 10.33 17.37 21.61
N THR A 227 11.20 17.83 20.69
CA THR A 227 11.86 19.14 20.78
C THR A 227 10.92 20.24 20.26
N GLN A 228 10.88 21.39 20.94
CA GLN A 228 9.81 22.40 20.87
C GLN A 228 9.55 23.07 19.50
N ASP A 229 10.47 22.97 18.53
CA ASP A 229 10.48 23.87 17.36
C ASP A 229 9.66 23.40 16.13
N GLN A 230 8.98 22.25 16.18
CA GLN A 230 8.29 21.66 15.01
C GLN A 230 6.78 21.39 15.20
N LEU A 231 6.19 21.91 16.28
CA LEU A 231 4.85 21.53 16.73
C LEU A 231 3.77 22.44 16.12
N TYR A 232 2.86 21.86 15.32
CA TYR A 232 1.52 22.44 15.12
C TYR A 232 0.57 21.76 16.10
N GLN A 233 0.32 22.45 17.20
CA GLN A 233 -0.51 21.97 18.27
C GLN A 233 -1.91 22.57 18.13
N ILE A 234 -2.92 21.73 17.91
CA ILE A 234 -4.31 22.15 18.18
C ILE A 234 -4.43 22.22 19.70
N HIS A 235 -4.49 23.44 20.23
CA HIS A 235 -4.63 23.75 21.65
C HIS A 235 -5.90 24.61 21.83
N ARG A 236 -6.84 24.16 22.66
CA ARG A 236 -7.03 24.72 24.02
C ARG A 236 -8.19 24.13 24.83
N ASP A 237 -7.83 23.84 26.08
CA ASP A 237 -8.50 24.20 27.35
C ASP A 237 -10.03 24.14 27.43
N LEU A 238 -10.52 23.20 28.26
CA LEU A 238 -11.84 23.24 28.89
C LEU A 238 -12.00 24.49 29.77
#